data_AF-A0A7S2V4D7-F1
#
_entry.id   AF-A0A7S2V4D7-F1
#
_cell.length_a   1.000
_cell.length_b   1.000
_cell.length_c   1.000
_cell.angle_alpha   90.00
_cell.angle_beta   90.00
_cell.angle_gamma   90.00
#
_symmetry.space_group_name_H-M   'P 1'
#
loop_
_entity.id
_entity.type
_entity.pdbx_description
1 polymer ?
#
loop_
_entity_poly.entity_id
_entity_poly.type
_entity_poly.pdbx_seq_one_letter_code
_entity_poly.pdbx_strand_id
1 'polypeptide(L)'
;LFHTRSVEMEETKKSFQFEKKDIKDVKFEGGFQPAVKYDKSIVETPREIVKGALAEFTAMIFFVFFSVGSVTSMNLSNGIGGDAVPYSLTFGLSITVLAYAIGDISGGHINPAVTLSMALTRNISPVRCGAYFLGQFSGAIFGGGLLRLTQEPNSTLYHSGIGLNAHISEGGGLLYEFMGTLLLLFTIFQVATWSEIMHHRKNQVEMNKFSVMSVMAPLP
;
A
#
# COMPACT_ATOMS: atom_id res chain seq x y z
N LEU A 1 6.12 -41.24 -23.19
CA LEU A 1 6.67 -41.61 -21.87
C LEU A 1 5.98 -40.74 -20.82
N PHE A 2 4.76 -41.11 -20.43
CA PHE A 2 4.02 -40.49 -19.33
C PHE A 2 4.06 -41.50 -18.18
N HIS A 3 4.62 -41.12 -17.03
CA HIS A 3 4.61 -41.96 -15.84
C HIS A 3 3.70 -41.31 -14.80
N THR A 4 2.49 -41.85 -14.70
CA THR A 4 1.53 -41.64 -13.62
C THR A 4 2.08 -42.27 -12.33
N ARG A 5 2.03 -41.53 -11.22
CA ARG A 5 1.97 -42.15 -9.88
C ARG A 5 0.84 -41.48 -9.08
N SER A 6 -0.26 -42.20 -9.04
CA SER A 6 -1.32 -42.16 -8.04
C SER A 6 -0.71 -42.38 -6.64
N VAL A 7 -1.03 -41.49 -5.69
CA VAL A 7 -0.77 -41.70 -4.26
C VAL A 7 -2.10 -42.11 -3.63
N GLU A 8 -2.16 -43.36 -3.21
CA GLU A 8 -3.28 -43.97 -2.48
C GLU A 8 -3.45 -43.32 -1.10
N MET A 9 -4.69 -42.99 -0.75
CA MET A 9 -5.09 -42.63 0.60
C MET A 9 -5.34 -43.93 1.37
N GLU A 10 -4.37 -44.34 2.19
CA GLU A 10 -4.51 -45.48 3.08
C GLU A 10 -5.20 -45.02 4.39
N GLU A 11 -6.48 -45.36 4.53
CA GLU A 11 -7.24 -45.22 5.78
C GLU A 11 -6.62 -46.08 6.89
N THR A 12 -5.80 -45.48 7.74
CA THR A 12 -5.35 -46.12 8.97
C THR A 12 -6.38 -45.91 10.08
N LYS A 13 -7.36 -46.82 10.13
CA LYS A 13 -8.15 -47.09 11.33
C LYS A 13 -7.22 -47.54 12.46
N LYS A 14 -6.95 -46.67 13.43
CA LYS A 14 -6.52 -47.08 14.78
C LYS A 14 -7.52 -46.58 15.80
N SER A 15 -8.28 -47.55 16.31
CA SER A 15 -9.13 -47.47 17.49
C SER A 15 -8.33 -46.96 18.69
N PHE A 16 -8.57 -45.70 19.08
CA PHE A 16 -8.20 -45.18 20.39
C PHE A 16 -9.44 -45.18 21.28
N GLN A 17 -9.40 -46.02 22.32
CA GLN A 17 -10.41 -46.05 23.36
C GLN A 17 -10.37 -44.75 24.15
N PHE A 18 -11.52 -44.08 24.28
CA PHE A 18 -11.71 -43.00 25.22
C PHE A 18 -11.90 -43.59 26.62
N GLU A 19 -10.85 -43.59 27.43
CA GLU A 19 -11.00 -43.68 28.87
C GLU A 19 -11.47 -42.31 29.38
N LYS A 20 -12.71 -42.23 29.88
CA LYS A 20 -13.25 -41.03 30.53
C LYS A 20 -12.45 -40.77 31.81
N LYS A 21 -11.45 -39.89 31.73
CA LYS A 21 -10.92 -39.21 32.91
C LYS A 21 -11.66 -37.88 33.08
N ASP A 22 -12.25 -37.72 34.25
CA ASP A 22 -13.10 -36.60 34.62
C ASP A 22 -12.41 -35.24 34.37
N ILE A 23 -13.08 -34.41 33.54
CA ILE A 23 -12.68 -33.05 33.17
C ILE A 23 -12.99 -32.08 34.31
N LYS A 24 -12.54 -32.37 35.53
CA LYS A 24 -12.77 -31.49 36.70
C LYS A 24 -11.51 -31.04 37.43
N ASP A 25 -10.34 -31.62 37.13
CA ASP A 25 -9.11 -31.30 37.87
C ASP A 25 -7.96 -30.70 37.03
N VAL A 26 -8.21 -30.30 35.78
CA VAL A 26 -7.23 -29.50 35.02
C VAL A 26 -7.35 -28.04 35.43
N LYS A 27 -6.69 -27.68 36.53
CA LYS A 27 -6.39 -26.27 36.83
C LYS A 27 -5.36 -25.77 35.82
N PHE A 28 -5.82 -24.96 34.87
CA PHE A 28 -4.94 -24.12 34.05
C PHE A 28 -4.39 -22.98 34.92
N GLU A 29 -3.38 -23.28 35.75
CA GLU A 29 -2.54 -22.24 36.36
C GLU A 29 -1.53 -21.76 35.32
N GLY A 30 -2.02 -20.89 34.45
CA GLY A 30 -1.24 -20.31 33.37
C GLY A 30 -2.15 -19.38 32.60
N GLY A 31 -2.41 -18.22 33.19
CA GLY A 31 -3.09 -17.15 32.47
C GLY A 31 -2.34 -16.90 31.16
N PHE A 32 -2.95 -17.27 30.04
CA PHE A 32 -2.47 -16.89 28.72
C PHE A 32 -2.60 -15.37 28.63
N GLN A 33 -1.54 -14.69 29.06
CA GLN A 33 -1.30 -13.33 28.65
C GLN A 33 -0.86 -13.42 27.19
N PRO A 34 -1.63 -12.91 26.21
CA PRO A 34 -1.14 -12.84 24.85
C PRO A 34 0.13 -11.98 24.87
N ALA A 35 1.28 -12.61 24.71
CA ALA A 35 2.58 -11.95 24.66
C ALA A 35 2.80 -11.32 23.27
N VAL A 36 1.86 -10.50 22.81
CA VAL A 36 2.09 -9.45 21.80
C VAL A 36 1.10 -8.32 22.10
N LYS A 37 1.52 -7.35 22.92
CA LYS A 37 0.98 -6.00 22.76
C LYS A 37 1.41 -5.55 21.36
N TYR A 38 0.48 -5.44 20.43
CA TYR A 38 0.71 -4.65 19.23
C TYR A 38 0.93 -3.21 19.70
N ASP A 39 2.19 -2.83 19.86
CA ASP A 39 2.56 -1.46 20.14
C ASP A 39 2.28 -0.63 18.89
N LYS A 40 1.07 -0.06 18.82
CA LYS A 40 0.67 0.89 17.78
C LYS A 40 1.45 2.21 17.83
N SER A 41 2.40 2.36 18.75
CA SER A 41 3.45 3.36 18.68
C SER A 41 4.78 2.69 18.37
N ILE A 42 5.04 2.41 17.09
CA ILE A 42 6.45 2.44 16.66
C ILE A 42 6.93 3.84 17.05
N VAL A 43 7.81 3.96 18.04
CA VAL A 43 8.49 5.22 18.33
C VAL A 43 9.30 5.53 17.08
N GLU A 44 8.71 6.31 16.18
CA GLU A 44 9.30 6.64 14.89
C GLU A 44 10.57 7.44 15.17
N THR A 45 11.73 6.86 14.85
CA THR A 45 12.97 7.59 15.04
C THR A 45 13.02 8.76 14.04
N PRO A 46 13.62 9.90 14.38
CA PRO A 46 13.76 11.03 13.46
C PRO A 46 14.39 10.63 12.13
N ARG A 47 15.31 9.65 12.14
CA ARG A 47 15.96 9.10 10.95
C ARG A 47 14.96 8.43 10.01
N GLU A 48 14.00 7.66 10.52
CA GLU A 48 12.99 6.98 9.69
C GLU A 48 11.98 7.98 9.11
N ILE A 49 11.64 9.03 9.86
CA ILE A 49 10.79 10.12 9.35
C ILE A 49 11.47 10.82 8.17
N VAL A 50 12.76 11.17 8.33
CA VAL A 50 13.53 11.84 7.27
C VAL A 50 13.68 10.94 6.05
N LYS A 51 14.02 9.65 6.24
CA LYS A 51 14.11 8.69 5.13
C LYS A 51 12.78 8.55 4.39
N GLY A 52 11.67 8.41 5.12
CA GLY A 52 10.34 8.33 4.54
C GLY A 52 10.00 9.59 3.74
N ALA A 53 10.26 10.78 4.29
CA ALA A 53 10.02 12.04 3.60
C ALA A 53 10.88 12.21 2.32
N LEU A 54 12.15 11.77 2.34
CA LEU A 54 13.00 11.77 1.15
C LEU A 54 12.54 10.77 0.09
N ALA A 55 12.02 9.62 0.50
CA ALA A 55 11.42 8.65 -0.41
C ALA A 55 10.16 9.22 -1.08
N GLU A 56 9.26 9.82 -0.30
CA GLU A 56 8.06 10.52 -0.79
C GLU A 56 8.41 11.69 -1.73
N PHE A 57 9.44 12.47 -1.40
CA PHE A 57 9.97 13.52 -2.26
C PHE A 57 10.44 13.00 -3.62
N THR A 58 11.29 11.96 -3.60
CA THR A 58 11.86 11.38 -4.81
C THR A 58 10.77 10.73 -5.68
N ALA A 59 9.84 10.01 -5.05
CA ALA A 59 8.71 9.42 -5.76
C ALA A 59 7.81 10.50 -6.37
N MET A 60 7.53 11.60 -5.67
CA MET A 60 6.74 12.69 -6.24
C MET A 60 7.42 13.40 -7.41
N ILE A 61 8.76 13.52 -7.40
CA ILE A 61 9.50 14.03 -8.57
C ILE A 61 9.20 13.16 -9.79
N PHE A 62 9.43 11.85 -9.68
CA PHE A 62 9.24 10.93 -10.81
C PHE A 62 7.77 10.85 -11.23
N PHE A 63 6.86 10.76 -10.26
CA PHE A 63 5.43 10.70 -10.54
C PHE A 63 4.98 11.91 -11.35
N VAL A 64 5.31 13.13 -10.93
CA VAL A 64 4.92 14.36 -11.64
C VAL A 64 5.63 14.46 -12.98
N PHE A 65 6.94 14.20 -13.04
CA PHE A 65 7.71 14.32 -14.27
C PHE A 65 7.18 13.40 -15.38
N PHE A 66 6.99 12.11 -15.10
CA PHE A 66 6.52 11.15 -16.11
C PHE A 66 5.01 11.29 -16.39
N SER A 67 4.19 11.45 -15.36
CA SER A 67 2.73 11.49 -15.53
C SER A 67 2.30 12.76 -16.25
N VAL A 68 2.73 13.94 -15.78
CA VAL A 68 2.42 15.21 -16.45
C VAL A 68 3.15 15.30 -17.80
N GLY A 69 4.38 14.79 -17.88
CA GLY A 69 5.14 14.71 -19.13
C GLY A 69 4.44 13.90 -20.22
N SER A 70 3.70 12.86 -19.87
CA SER A 70 2.89 12.10 -20.83
C SER A 70 1.78 12.96 -21.45
N VAL A 71 1.10 13.78 -20.64
CA VAL A 71 0.04 14.68 -21.08
C VAL A 71 0.60 15.76 -22.02
N THR A 72 1.70 16.40 -21.62
CA THR A 72 2.32 17.46 -22.45
C THR A 72 2.85 16.90 -23.77
N SER A 73 3.44 15.71 -23.75
CA SER A 73 3.97 15.07 -24.97
C SER A 73 2.86 14.67 -25.95
N MET A 74 1.74 14.17 -25.44
CA MET A 74 0.61 13.74 -26.27
C MET A 74 -0.19 14.91 -26.83
N ASN A 75 -0.35 15.99 -26.05
CA ASN A 75 -0.96 17.22 -26.55
C ASN A 75 -0.13 17.85 -27.69
N LEU A 76 1.19 17.66 -27.67
CA LEU A 76 2.06 18.11 -28.76
C LEU A 76 1.92 17.24 -30.02
N SER A 77 1.73 15.92 -29.89
CA SER A 77 1.66 15.00 -31.04
C SER A 77 0.28 14.98 -31.71
N ASN A 78 -0.81 15.06 -30.94
CA ASN A 78 -2.18 14.83 -31.42
C ASN A 78 -3.06 16.08 -31.35
N GLY A 79 -2.53 17.22 -30.92
CA GLY A 79 -3.31 18.40 -30.55
C GLY A 79 -3.97 18.28 -29.18
N ILE A 80 -4.63 19.35 -28.72
CA ILE A 80 -5.34 19.36 -27.44
C ILE A 80 -6.51 18.36 -27.52
N GLY A 81 -6.46 17.31 -26.69
CA GLY A 81 -7.46 16.23 -26.69
C GLY A 81 -6.97 14.89 -27.24
N GLY A 82 -5.67 14.62 -27.21
CA GLY A 82 -5.12 13.29 -27.49
C GLY A 82 -5.77 12.19 -26.63
N ASP A 83 -5.67 10.93 -27.09
CA ASP A 83 -6.33 9.78 -26.46
C ASP A 83 -6.17 9.75 -24.94
N ALA A 84 -7.28 9.55 -24.22
CA ALA A 84 -7.27 9.55 -22.76
C ALA A 84 -6.53 8.36 -22.15
N VAL A 85 -6.45 7.26 -22.91
CA VAL A 85 -5.98 5.96 -22.42
C VAL A 85 -4.48 5.98 -22.07
N PRO A 86 -3.56 6.45 -22.94
CA PRO A 86 -2.12 6.34 -22.66
C PRO A 86 -1.66 7.18 -21.46
N TYR A 87 -2.14 8.43 -21.31
CA TYR A 87 -1.78 9.19 -20.10
C TYR A 87 -2.48 8.61 -18.86
N SER A 88 -3.73 8.15 -18.92
CA SER A 88 -4.39 7.49 -17.77
C SER A 88 -3.61 6.24 -17.31
N LEU A 89 -3.12 5.45 -18.27
CA LEU A 89 -2.28 4.28 -17.98
C LEU A 89 -0.93 4.69 -17.39
N THR A 90 -0.32 5.76 -17.90
CA THR A 90 0.94 6.29 -17.36
C THR A 90 0.80 6.71 -15.90
N PHE A 91 -0.28 7.43 -15.54
CA PHE A 91 -0.56 7.81 -14.16
C PHE A 91 -0.71 6.58 -13.25
N GLY A 92 -1.54 5.60 -13.66
CA GLY A 92 -1.80 4.40 -12.86
C GLY A 92 -0.56 3.51 -12.68
N LEU A 93 0.19 3.28 -13.77
CA LEU A 93 1.42 2.48 -13.72
C LEU A 93 2.53 3.19 -12.94
N SER A 94 2.65 4.52 -13.06
CA SER A 94 3.65 5.29 -12.32
C SER A 94 3.43 5.17 -10.82
N ILE A 95 2.19 5.36 -10.34
CA ILE A 95 1.88 5.15 -8.91
C ILE A 95 2.17 3.71 -8.50
N THR A 96 1.80 2.73 -9.32
CA THR A 96 2.04 1.31 -9.00
C THR A 96 3.53 1.03 -8.82
N VAL A 97 4.36 1.40 -9.79
CA VAL A 97 5.81 1.17 -9.75
C VAL A 97 6.44 1.89 -8.57
N LEU A 98 6.08 3.16 -8.34
CA LEU A 98 6.65 3.95 -7.26
C LEU A 98 6.21 3.44 -5.89
N ALA A 99 4.94 3.09 -5.71
CA ALA A 99 4.43 2.50 -4.47
C ALA A 99 5.15 1.17 -4.15
N TYR A 100 5.44 0.34 -5.15
CA TYR A 100 6.28 -0.85 -4.99
C TYR A 100 7.73 -0.51 -4.62
N ALA A 101 8.30 0.56 -5.19
CA ALA A 101 9.69 0.94 -4.96
C ALA A 101 9.94 1.54 -3.57
N ILE A 102 9.00 2.35 -3.06
CA ILE A 102 9.16 3.08 -1.79
C ILE A 102 8.23 2.62 -0.67
N GLY A 103 7.41 1.59 -0.93
CA GLY A 103 6.44 1.03 0.03
C GLY A 103 7.09 0.61 1.35
N ASP A 104 8.21 -0.10 1.30
CA ASP A 104 8.92 -0.58 2.50
C ASP A 104 9.60 0.54 3.31
N ILE A 105 9.84 1.70 2.68
CA ILE A 105 10.52 2.83 3.32
C ILE A 105 9.51 3.79 3.93
N SER A 106 8.48 4.13 3.15
CA SER A 106 7.57 5.23 3.46
C SER A 106 6.11 4.81 3.63
N GLY A 107 5.72 3.63 3.14
CA GLY A 107 4.33 3.27 2.91
C GLY A 107 3.83 3.65 1.51
N GLY A 108 4.61 4.40 0.72
CA GLY A 108 4.30 4.74 -0.67
C GLY A 108 3.03 5.57 -0.81
N HIS A 109 2.88 6.62 0.00
CA HIS A 109 1.66 7.43 0.01
C HIS A 109 1.55 8.24 -1.28
N ILE A 110 2.61 8.95 -1.67
CA ILE A 110 2.77 9.70 -2.94
C ILE A 110 1.57 10.64 -3.19
N ASN A 111 0.91 11.07 -2.10
CA ASN A 111 -0.35 11.78 -2.16
C ASN A 111 -0.68 12.37 -0.76
N PRO A 112 -0.91 13.70 -0.67
CA PRO A 112 -1.31 14.33 0.57
C PRO A 112 -2.65 13.82 1.14
N ALA A 113 -3.64 13.51 0.30
CA ALA A 113 -4.93 12.97 0.76
C ALA A 113 -4.78 11.57 1.37
N VAL A 114 -3.93 10.72 0.79
CA VAL A 114 -3.58 9.39 1.34
C VAL A 114 -2.83 9.54 2.66
N THR A 115 -1.88 10.47 2.72
CA THR A 115 -1.12 10.74 3.94
C THR A 115 -2.02 11.26 5.06
N LEU A 116 -2.94 12.16 4.73
CA LEU A 116 -3.94 12.66 5.66
C LEU A 116 -4.86 11.54 6.14
N SER A 117 -5.35 10.67 5.25
CA SER A 117 -6.23 9.56 5.64
C SER A 117 -5.51 8.61 6.60
N MET A 118 -4.24 8.30 6.34
CA MET A 118 -3.42 7.46 7.23
C MET A 118 -3.18 8.13 8.59
N ALA A 119 -3.04 9.45 8.64
CA ALA A 119 -2.94 10.19 9.91
C ALA A 119 -4.27 10.15 10.68
N LEU A 120 -5.40 10.33 10.00
CA LEU A 120 -6.74 10.29 10.60
C LEU A 120 -7.11 8.89 11.14
N THR A 121 -6.68 7.83 10.46
CA THR A 121 -6.84 6.44 10.93
C THR A 121 -5.78 6.01 11.94
N ARG A 122 -4.87 6.91 12.33
CA ARG A 122 -3.77 6.69 13.28
C ARG A 122 -2.76 5.62 12.84
N ASN A 123 -2.57 5.48 11.53
CA ASN A 123 -1.55 4.62 10.94
C ASN A 123 -0.17 5.30 10.85
N ILE A 124 -0.12 6.64 10.89
CA ILE A 124 1.12 7.43 10.97
C ILE A 124 1.02 8.52 12.05
N SER A 125 2.17 8.97 12.57
CA SER A 125 2.20 10.11 13.49
C SER A 125 1.88 11.44 12.77
N PRO A 126 1.31 12.45 13.47
CA PRO A 126 1.12 13.78 12.89
C PRO A 126 2.43 14.45 12.43
N VAL A 127 3.54 14.17 13.12
CA VAL A 127 4.87 14.69 12.75
C VAL A 127 5.33 14.09 11.42
N ARG A 128 5.18 12.77 11.24
CA ARG A 128 5.49 12.11 9.98
C ARG A 128 4.57 12.55 8.84
N CYS A 129 3.28 12.75 9.13
CA CYS A 129 2.33 13.34 8.19
C CYS A 129 2.83 14.70 7.66
N GLY A 130 3.24 15.61 8.57
CA GLY A 130 3.81 16.89 8.20
C GLY A 130 5.09 16.77 7.36
N ALA A 131 6.00 15.87 7.74
CA ALA A 131 7.22 15.62 6.98
C ALA A 131 6.93 15.08 5.56
N TYR A 132 5.93 14.21 5.43
CA TYR A 132 5.52 13.66 4.14
C TYR A 132 4.88 14.71 3.26
N PHE A 133 4.04 15.60 3.81
CA PHE A 133 3.52 16.74 3.06
C PHE A 133 4.64 17.60 2.50
N LEU A 134 5.65 17.93 3.31
CA LEU A 134 6.80 18.70 2.83
C LEU A 134 7.53 17.96 1.69
N GLY A 135 7.80 16.66 1.85
CA GLY A 135 8.39 15.84 0.80
C GLY A 135 7.55 15.82 -0.48
N GLN A 136 6.25 15.59 -0.36
CA GLN A 136 5.33 15.47 -1.49
C GLN A 136 5.18 16.79 -2.25
N PHE A 137 4.95 17.90 -1.55
CA PHE A 137 4.80 19.21 -2.18
C PHE A 137 6.11 19.68 -2.83
N SER A 138 7.24 19.56 -2.12
CA SER A 138 8.54 19.93 -2.71
C SER A 138 8.90 19.02 -3.88
N GLY A 139 8.62 17.72 -3.80
CA GLY A 139 8.87 16.77 -4.88
C GLY A 139 8.02 17.07 -6.12
N ALA A 140 6.75 17.44 -5.93
CA ALA A 140 5.88 17.84 -7.02
C ALA A 140 6.38 19.12 -7.72
N ILE A 141 6.81 20.12 -6.94
CA ILE A 141 7.39 21.36 -7.47
C ILE A 141 8.66 21.05 -8.29
N PHE A 142 9.57 20.23 -7.75
CA PHE A 142 10.80 19.86 -8.45
C PHE A 142 10.53 19.03 -9.71
N GLY A 143 9.61 18.06 -9.65
CA GLY A 143 9.20 17.27 -10.81
C GLY A 143 8.59 18.14 -11.91
N GLY A 144 7.72 19.07 -11.55
CA GLY A 144 7.14 20.04 -12.48
C GLY A 144 8.17 21.02 -13.06
N GLY A 145 9.15 21.43 -12.25
CA GLY A 145 10.27 22.26 -12.67
C GLY A 145 11.21 21.54 -13.64
N LEU A 146 11.58 20.29 -13.36
CA LEU A 146 12.36 19.45 -14.27
C LEU A 146 11.62 19.24 -15.59
N LEU A 147 10.31 18.99 -15.54
CA LEU A 147 9.49 18.87 -16.74
C LEU A 147 9.52 20.18 -17.54
N ARG A 148 9.41 21.34 -16.88
CA ARG A 148 9.46 22.65 -17.56
C ARG A 148 10.76 22.86 -18.34
N LEU A 149 11.88 22.32 -17.87
CA LEU A 149 13.18 22.40 -18.55
C LEU A 149 13.25 21.57 -19.84
N THR A 150 12.38 20.57 -20.00
CA THR A 150 12.30 19.78 -21.25
C THR A 150 11.38 20.42 -22.29
N GLN A 151 10.63 21.46 -21.91
CA GLN A 151 9.66 22.11 -22.78
C GLN A 151 10.28 23.35 -23.45
N GLU A 152 9.86 23.60 -24.70
CA GLU A 152 10.21 24.83 -25.41
C GLU A 152 9.85 26.08 -24.58
N PRO A 153 10.67 27.15 -24.60
CA PRO A 153 10.45 28.34 -23.77
C PRO A 153 9.08 29.00 -23.95
N ASN A 154 8.49 28.91 -25.15
CA ASN A 154 7.22 29.56 -25.51
C ASN A 154 6.04 28.59 -25.68
N SER A 155 6.15 27.33 -25.26
CA SER A 155 5.03 26.40 -25.40
C SER A 155 3.90 26.75 -24.42
N THR A 156 2.70 26.96 -24.95
CA THR A 156 1.45 27.09 -24.16
C THR A 156 0.91 25.74 -23.69
N LEU A 157 1.55 24.65 -24.14
CA LEU A 157 1.17 23.27 -23.84
C LEU A 157 1.60 22.83 -22.42
N TYR A 158 2.49 23.59 -21.77
CA TYR A 158 2.77 23.40 -20.36
C TYR A 158 1.62 23.98 -19.54
N HIS A 159 0.86 23.11 -18.89
CA HIS A 159 -0.13 23.51 -17.89
C HIS A 159 0.32 23.01 -16.52
N SER A 160 0.44 23.91 -15.55
CA SER A 160 0.92 23.60 -14.20
C SER A 160 -0.13 22.92 -13.31
N GLY A 161 -1.27 22.48 -13.87
CA GLY A 161 -2.36 21.88 -13.11
C GLY A 161 -3.47 21.31 -13.99
N ILE A 162 -4.39 20.57 -13.37
CA ILE A 162 -5.59 20.04 -14.01
C ILE A 162 -6.65 21.14 -14.00
N GLY A 163 -6.99 21.66 -15.18
CA GLY A 163 -8.06 22.64 -15.35
C GLY A 163 -9.44 21.99 -15.34
N LEU A 164 -10.45 22.72 -14.87
CA LEU A 164 -11.84 22.28 -15.01
C LEU A 164 -12.29 22.43 -16.47
N ASN A 165 -12.94 21.39 -17.00
CA ASN A 165 -13.52 21.46 -18.33
C ASN A 165 -14.65 22.50 -18.37
N ALA A 166 -14.74 23.30 -19.44
CA ALA A 166 -15.72 24.38 -19.60
C ALA A 166 -17.19 23.92 -19.52
N HIS A 167 -17.47 22.63 -19.71
CA HIS A 167 -18.80 22.05 -19.64
C HIS A 167 -19.15 21.42 -18.28
N ILE A 168 -18.26 21.50 -17.29
CA ILE A 168 -18.47 20.97 -15.95
C ILE A 168 -18.58 22.16 -14.98
N SER A 169 -19.63 22.16 -14.15
CA SER A 169 -19.78 23.17 -13.09
C SER A 169 -18.71 23.00 -12.02
N GLU A 170 -18.36 24.06 -11.29
CA GLU A 170 -17.39 24.00 -10.19
C GLU A 170 -17.77 22.95 -9.14
N GLY A 171 -19.06 22.88 -8.78
CA GLY A 171 -19.59 21.85 -7.88
C GLY A 171 -19.51 20.44 -8.46
N GLY A 172 -19.67 20.29 -9.78
CA GLY A 172 -19.46 19.02 -10.47
C GLY A 172 -17.99 18.59 -10.44
N GLY A 173 -17.07 19.52 -10.68
CA GLY A 173 -15.62 19.27 -10.57
C GLY A 173 -15.21 18.83 -9.17
N LEU A 174 -15.72 19.51 -8.13
CA LEU A 174 -15.50 19.11 -6.73
C LEU A 174 -16.00 17.69 -6.45
N LEU A 175 -17.18 17.34 -6.97
CA LEU A 175 -17.74 15.99 -6.81
C LEU A 175 -16.88 14.93 -7.53
N TYR A 176 -16.36 15.22 -8.72
CA TYR A 176 -15.44 14.33 -9.43
C TYR A 176 -14.16 14.07 -8.62
N GLU A 177 -13.52 15.12 -8.12
CA GLU A 177 -12.30 15.01 -7.29
C GLU A 177 -12.57 14.24 -6.00
N PHE A 178 -13.73 14.50 -5.36
CA PHE A 178 -14.14 13.77 -4.16
C PHE A 178 -14.37 12.28 -4.45
N MET A 179 -15.11 11.93 -5.50
CA MET A 179 -15.36 10.54 -5.87
C MET A 179 -14.09 9.81 -6.32
N GLY A 180 -13.23 10.46 -7.09
CA GLY A 180 -11.94 9.90 -7.52
C GLY A 180 -11.01 9.65 -6.34
N THR A 181 -10.89 10.61 -5.43
CA THR A 181 -10.09 10.46 -4.21
C THR A 181 -10.68 9.39 -3.28
N LEU A 182 -12.01 9.35 -3.15
CA LEU A 182 -12.69 8.31 -2.35
C LEU A 182 -12.40 6.92 -2.90
N LEU A 183 -12.47 6.72 -4.21
CA LEU A 183 -12.13 5.45 -4.86
C LEU A 183 -10.68 5.06 -4.59
N LEU A 184 -9.74 6.00 -4.75
CA LEU A 184 -8.31 5.78 -4.46
C LEU A 184 -8.11 5.33 -3.00
N LEU A 185 -8.68 6.07 -2.05
CA LEU A 185 -8.56 5.76 -0.62
C LEU A 185 -9.19 4.40 -0.29
N PHE A 186 -10.37 4.11 -0.84
CA PHE A 186 -11.03 2.82 -0.67
C PHE A 186 -10.12 1.68 -1.14
N THR A 187 -9.53 1.78 -2.34
CA THR A 187 -8.60 0.77 -2.86
C THR A 187 -7.39 0.59 -1.94
N ILE A 188 -6.78 1.69 -1.47
CA ILE A 188 -5.61 1.63 -0.59
C ILE A 188 -5.94 0.93 0.73
N PHE A 189 -7.04 1.29 1.39
CA PHE A 189 -7.43 0.65 2.64
C PHE A 189 -7.77 -0.84 2.45
N GLN A 190 -8.42 -1.21 1.35
CA GLN A 190 -8.72 -2.62 1.08
C GLN A 190 -7.45 -3.44 0.82
N VAL A 191 -6.48 -2.90 0.10
CA VAL A 191 -5.20 -3.58 -0.14
C VAL A 191 -4.38 -3.66 1.15
N ALA A 192 -4.31 -2.58 1.92
CA ALA A 192 -3.56 -2.53 3.18
C ALA A 192 -4.14 -3.49 4.24
N THR A 193 -5.46 -3.49 4.42
CA THR A 193 -6.13 -4.38 5.39
C THR A 193 -6.02 -5.84 5.00
N TRP A 194 -6.09 -6.16 3.71
CA TRP A 194 -5.91 -7.53 3.23
C TRP A 194 -4.51 -8.07 3.54
N SER A 195 -3.48 -7.24 3.43
CA SER A 195 -2.11 -7.58 3.81
C SER A 195 -2.01 -8.01 5.29
N GLU A 196 -2.58 -7.23 6.20
CA GLU A 196 -2.58 -7.53 7.64
C GLU A 196 -3.24 -8.88 7.94
N ILE A 197 -4.41 -9.16 7.35
CA ILE A 197 -5.14 -10.42 7.53
C ILE A 197 -4.30 -11.61 7.08
N MET A 198 -3.54 -11.48 5.98
CA MET A 198 -2.70 -12.56 5.48
C MET A 198 -1.50 -12.83 6.40
N HIS A 199 -0.87 -11.80 6.94
CA HIS A 199 0.19 -11.95 7.93
C HIS A 199 -0.30 -12.66 9.19
N HIS A 200 -1.48 -12.29 9.70
CA HIS A 200 -2.09 -12.98 10.83
C HIS A 200 -2.39 -14.45 10.51
N ARG A 201 -2.98 -14.74 9.34
CA ARG A 201 -3.27 -16.13 8.94
C ARG A 201 -2.01 -16.98 8.79
N LYS A 202 -0.96 -16.46 8.16
CA LYS A 202 0.33 -17.17 8.00
C LYS A 202 0.95 -17.50 9.36
N ASN A 203 0.97 -16.54 10.28
CA ASN A 203 1.52 -16.74 11.62
C ASN A 203 0.71 -17.78 12.43
N GLN A 204 -0.62 -17.77 12.32
CA GLN A 204 -1.47 -18.79 12.96
C GLN A 204 -1.20 -20.21 12.42
N VAL A 205 -0.99 -20.35 11.11
CA VAL A 205 -0.67 -21.65 10.49
C VAL A 205 0.69 -22.16 10.95
N GLU A 206 1.72 -21.30 11.00
CA GLU A 206 3.06 -21.69 11.48
C GLU A 206 3.04 -22.08 12.97
N MET A 207 2.29 -21.35 13.80
CA MET A 207 2.10 -21.71 15.22
C MET A 207 1.39 -23.06 15.38
N ASN A 208 0.35 -23.33 14.58
CA ASN A 208 -0.34 -24.61 14.60
C ASN A 208 0.56 -25.77 14.15
N LYS A 209 1.43 -25.58 13.14
CA LYS A 209 2.44 -26.58 12.77
C LYS A 209 3.42 -26.85 13.91
N PHE A 210 3.94 -25.80 14.56
CA PHE A 210 4.88 -25.94 15.67
C PHE A 210 4.25 -26.68 16.85
N SER A 211 2.99 -26.36 17.19
CA SER A 211 2.25 -27.04 18.26
C SER A 211 1.98 -28.51 17.97
N VAL A 212 1.74 -28.89 16.71
CA VAL A 212 1.55 -30.30 16.33
C VAL A 212 2.89 -31.05 16.33
N MET A 213 3.98 -30.42 15.85
CA MET A 213 5.32 -31.01 15.85
C MET A 213 5.89 -31.22 17.26
N SER A 214 5.63 -30.32 18.22
CA SER A 214 6.10 -30.49 19.61
C SER A 214 5.38 -31.63 20.33
N VAL A 215 4.14 -31.94 19.95
CA VAL A 215 3.36 -33.08 20.50
C VAL A 215 3.78 -34.41 19.85
N MET A 216 4.29 -34.37 18.61
CA MET A 216 4.74 -35.55 17.86
C MET A 216 6.24 -35.87 18.03
N ALA A 217 6.99 -35.08 18.81
CA ALA A 217 8.39 -35.38 19.07
C ALA A 217 8.51 -36.70 19.86
N PRO A 218 9.32 -37.68 19.40
CA PRO A 218 9.51 -38.92 20.14
C PRO A 218 10.11 -38.60 21.51
N LEU A 219 9.44 -39.04 22.57
CA LEU A 219 9.98 -38.98 23.94
C LEU A 219 11.28 -39.82 23.99
N PRO A 220 12.32 -39.35 24.69
CA PRO A 220 13.60 -40.05 24.81
C PRO A 220 13.50 -41.41 25.50
#